data_AF-A0A7X6VTC9-F1
#
_entry.id   AF-A0A7X6VTC9-F1
#
_cell.length_a   1.000
_cell.length_b   1.000
_cell.length_c   1.000
_cell.angle_alpha   90.00
_cell.angle_beta   90.00
_cell.angle_gamma   90.00
#
_symmetry.space_group_name_H-M   'P 1'
#
loop_
_entity.id
_entity.type
_entity.pdbx_description
1 polymer ?
#
loop_
_entity_poly.entity_id
_entity_poly.type
_entity_poly.pdbx_seq_one_letter_code
_entity_poly.pdbx_strand_id
1 'polypeptide(L)'
;MGICANSTLTPADNFKLNIPVACYLPKAMRQKTIGDALSVLCQAARGVGYYHLASAEGDIVGIESVFDDFNIIYPERDILVHSNHYVTERFKKGDLAYMGIADSYQRLDRMKRLMEMEYGDLTVEKLMAILADHNDYPLSIYRHYDPETPRLFNAETLVSYIMIPEEQQIFISYGAPCQNEYIEYRL
;
A
#
# COMPACT_ATOMS: atom_id res chain seq x y z
N MET A 1 12.46 0.19 10.21
CA MET A 1 11.44 -0.58 9.45
C MET A 1 10.41 0.40 8.92
N GLY A 2 10.11 0.31 7.62
CA GLY A 2 9.01 1.03 6.99
C GLY A 2 7.76 0.15 6.91
N ILE A 3 6.59 0.75 6.97
CA ILE A 3 5.32 0.05 6.84
C ILE A 3 4.25 0.92 6.18
N CYS A 4 3.52 0.38 5.21
CA CYS A 4 2.32 0.99 4.65
C CYS A 4 1.18 -0.04 4.58
N ALA A 5 -0.04 0.45 4.36
CA ALA A 5 -1.22 -0.40 4.31
C ALA A 5 -2.20 0.09 3.25
N ASN A 6 -2.90 -0.86 2.63
CA ASN A 6 -3.93 -0.60 1.64
C ASN A 6 -5.24 -1.28 2.07
N SER A 7 -6.36 -0.64 1.77
CA SER A 7 -7.68 -1.27 1.94
C SER A 7 -7.95 -2.19 0.75
N THR A 8 -8.34 -3.43 1.04
CA THR A 8 -8.93 -4.37 0.07
C THR A 8 -10.44 -4.46 0.31
N LEU A 9 -11.19 -5.16 -0.55
CA LEU A 9 -12.63 -5.35 -0.38
C LEU A 9 -13.00 -6.82 -0.54
N THR A 10 -13.63 -7.41 0.47
CA THR A 10 -14.16 -8.78 0.47
C THR A 10 -15.62 -8.77 0.96
N PRO A 11 -16.48 -9.74 0.55
CA PRO A 11 -17.82 -9.86 1.09
C PRO A 11 -17.82 -9.93 2.61
N ALA A 12 -18.86 -9.36 3.22
CA ALA A 12 -19.11 -9.51 4.65
C ALA A 12 -19.63 -10.91 5.01
N ASP A 13 -19.90 -11.76 4.02
CA ASP A 13 -20.22 -13.16 4.23
C ASP A 13 -19.05 -13.83 4.96
N ASN A 14 -19.32 -14.41 6.12
CA ASN A 14 -18.34 -14.91 7.08
C ASN A 14 -17.51 -13.84 7.80
N PHE A 15 -18.04 -12.62 7.95
CA PHE A 15 -17.47 -11.64 8.88
C PHE A 15 -17.24 -12.30 10.24
N LYS A 16 -15.99 -12.25 10.68
CA LYS A 16 -15.59 -12.65 12.04
C LYS A 16 -15.22 -11.39 12.79
N LEU A 17 -15.60 -11.33 14.06
CA LEU A 17 -15.15 -10.27 14.94
C LEU A 17 -13.62 -10.33 15.00
N ASN A 18 -13.00 -9.27 14.50
CA ASN A 18 -11.55 -9.15 14.42
C ASN A 18 -11.06 -7.98 15.27
N ILE A 19 -9.80 -8.05 15.67
CA ILE A 19 -9.14 -6.94 16.37
C ILE A 19 -9.10 -5.74 15.40
N PRO A 20 -9.49 -4.53 15.80
CA PRO A 20 -9.39 -3.36 14.92
C PRO A 20 -7.95 -3.09 14.50
N VAL A 21 -7.74 -2.67 13.23
CA VAL A 21 -6.40 -2.36 12.69
C VAL A 21 -5.62 -1.36 13.55
N ALA A 22 -6.33 -0.37 14.13
CA ALA A 22 -5.76 0.61 15.03
C ALA A 22 -5.15 0.02 16.33
N CYS A 23 -5.52 -1.21 16.70
CA CYS A 23 -4.99 -1.87 17.89
C CYS A 23 -3.71 -2.68 17.60
N TYR A 24 -3.63 -3.36 16.45
CA TYR A 24 -2.49 -4.23 16.14
C TYR A 24 -1.44 -3.61 15.21
N LEU A 25 -1.83 -2.72 14.29
CA LEU A 25 -0.87 -2.12 13.36
C LEU A 25 0.19 -1.31 14.12
N PRO A 26 -0.14 -0.43 15.10
CA PRO A 26 0.88 0.23 15.91
C PRO A 26 1.75 -0.73 16.74
N LYS A 27 1.23 -1.92 17.09
CA LYS A 27 2.03 -2.96 17.75
C LYS A 27 3.05 -3.55 16.76
N ALA A 28 2.65 -3.86 15.53
CA ALA A 28 3.55 -4.33 14.48
C ALA A 28 4.63 -3.28 14.15
N MET A 29 4.24 -2.02 14.02
CA MET A 29 5.15 -0.88 13.74
C MET A 29 6.24 -0.68 14.81
N ARG A 30 5.99 -1.10 16.06
CA ARG A 30 6.94 -0.98 17.18
C ARG A 30 7.86 -2.18 17.34
N GLN A 31 7.74 -3.20 16.48
CA GLN A 31 8.64 -4.34 16.52
C GLN A 31 10.01 -3.99 15.94
N LYS A 32 11.05 -4.72 16.37
CA LYS A 32 12.44 -4.45 15.97
C LYS A 32 12.82 -5.15 14.66
N THR A 33 12.15 -6.25 14.34
CA THR A 33 12.45 -7.08 13.16
C THR A 33 11.19 -7.28 12.32
N ILE A 34 11.35 -7.56 11.02
CA ILE A 34 10.23 -7.95 10.18
C ILE A 34 9.57 -9.23 10.70
N GLY A 35 10.35 -10.21 11.18
CA GLY A 35 9.79 -11.45 11.73
C GLY A 35 8.84 -11.21 12.90
N ASP A 36 9.21 -10.32 13.82
CA ASP A 36 8.36 -9.95 14.96
C ASP A 36 7.12 -9.18 14.51
N ALA A 37 7.27 -8.24 13.57
CA ALA A 37 6.16 -7.47 13.00
C ALA A 37 5.17 -8.38 12.27
N LEU A 38 5.69 -9.30 11.45
CA LEU A 38 4.94 -10.30 10.71
C LEU A 38 4.23 -11.25 11.68
N SER A 39 4.86 -11.66 12.78
CA SER A 39 4.22 -12.47 13.81
C SER A 39 2.98 -11.78 14.39
N VAL A 40 3.04 -10.48 14.64
CA VAL A 40 1.86 -9.69 15.07
C VAL A 40 0.78 -9.69 13.99
N LEU A 41 1.15 -9.44 12.74
CA LEU A 41 0.20 -9.37 11.63
C LEU A 41 -0.43 -10.74 11.31
N CYS A 42 0.33 -11.82 11.22
CA CYS A 42 -0.21 -13.17 10.98
C CYS A 42 -1.22 -13.60 12.06
N GLN A 43 -1.02 -13.16 13.31
CA GLN A 43 -1.94 -13.43 14.41
C GLN A 43 -3.20 -12.55 14.39
N ALA A 44 -3.08 -11.27 14.06
CA ALA A 44 -4.15 -10.28 14.26
C ALA A 44 -4.81 -9.76 12.98
N ALA A 45 -4.10 -9.72 11.85
CA ALA A 45 -4.58 -9.19 10.59
C ALA A 45 -5.62 -10.13 9.99
N ARG A 46 -6.89 -9.79 10.20
CA ARG A 46 -8.05 -10.46 9.63
C ARG A 46 -9.04 -9.40 9.14
N GLY A 47 -9.71 -9.69 8.04
CA GLY A 47 -10.66 -8.79 7.38
C GLY A 47 -10.06 -8.12 6.15
N VAL A 48 -10.39 -6.86 5.92
CA VAL A 48 -9.97 -6.10 4.74
C VAL A 48 -8.65 -5.39 4.97
N GLY A 49 -7.57 -5.86 4.36
CA GLY A 49 -6.29 -5.16 4.45
C GLY A 49 -5.14 -5.88 3.76
N TYR A 50 -4.30 -5.06 3.13
CA TYR A 50 -2.94 -5.38 2.72
C TYR A 50 -1.96 -4.58 3.58
N TYR A 51 -0.86 -5.20 4.02
CA TYR A 51 0.22 -4.53 4.74
C TYR A 51 1.55 -4.81 4.05
N HIS A 52 2.38 -3.79 3.92
CA HIS A 52 3.68 -3.85 3.30
C HIS A 52 4.75 -3.47 4.32
N LEU A 53 5.79 -4.28 4.47
CA LEU A 53 6.89 -4.04 5.39
C LEU A 53 8.21 -4.04 4.64
N ALA A 54 9.12 -3.15 5.05
CA ALA A 54 10.49 -3.08 4.55
C ALA A 54 11.49 -2.87 5.69
N SER A 55 12.61 -3.59 5.70
CA SER A 55 13.66 -3.51 6.72
C SER A 55 14.84 -2.66 6.25
N ALA A 56 15.74 -2.30 7.17
CA ALA A 56 16.99 -1.63 6.84
C ALA A 56 17.97 -2.60 6.16
N GLU A 57 17.77 -3.90 6.38
CA GLU A 57 18.58 -5.01 5.88
C GLU A 57 18.19 -5.43 4.44
N GLY A 58 17.17 -4.79 3.85
CA GLY A 58 16.71 -5.04 2.48
C GLY A 58 15.57 -6.05 2.35
N ASP A 59 15.02 -6.53 3.47
CA ASP A 59 13.86 -7.44 3.43
C ASP A 59 12.60 -6.67 3.05
N ILE A 60 11.79 -7.25 2.16
CA ILE A 60 10.48 -6.72 1.75
C ILE A 60 9.44 -7.83 1.87
N VAL A 61 8.30 -7.55 2.50
CA VAL A 61 7.21 -8.51 2.62
C VAL A 61 5.85 -7.82 2.59
N GLY A 62 4.91 -8.43 1.86
CA GLY A 62 3.50 -8.07 1.84
C GLY A 62 2.66 -9.11 2.59
N ILE A 63 1.53 -8.68 3.13
CA ILE A 63 0.51 -9.59 3.66
C ILE A 63 -0.87 -9.12 3.23
N GLU A 64 -1.60 -9.99 2.53
CA GLU A 64 -3.04 -9.84 2.33
C GLU A 64 -3.79 -10.61 3.39
N SER A 65 -4.90 -10.07 3.86
CA SER A 65 -5.80 -10.75 4.79
C SER A 65 -7.23 -10.79 4.26
N VAL A 66 -7.96 -11.81 4.66
CA VAL A 66 -9.42 -11.92 4.61
C VAL A 66 -9.94 -12.26 6.02
N PHE A 67 -11.25 -12.44 6.21
CA PHE A 67 -11.83 -12.63 7.54
C PHE A 67 -11.32 -13.86 8.30
N ASP A 68 -10.88 -14.90 7.60
CA ASP A 68 -10.47 -16.18 8.19
C ASP A 68 -9.13 -16.72 7.69
N ASP A 69 -8.45 -16.02 6.78
CA ASP A 69 -7.18 -16.42 6.18
C ASP A 69 -6.29 -15.20 5.91
N PHE A 70 -5.01 -15.44 5.65
CA PHE A 70 -4.04 -14.45 5.20
C PHE A 70 -3.02 -15.09 4.26
N ASN A 71 -2.37 -14.29 3.42
CA ASN A 71 -1.31 -14.73 2.54
C ASN A 71 -0.10 -13.80 2.64
N ILE A 72 1.08 -14.39 2.71
CA ILE A 72 2.35 -13.66 2.64
C ILE A 72 2.75 -13.55 1.16
N ILE A 73 3.17 -12.35 0.77
CA ILE A 73 3.60 -12.02 -0.58
C ILE A 73 5.05 -11.57 -0.51
N TYR A 74 5.89 -12.13 -1.38
CA TYR A 74 7.30 -11.79 -1.49
C TYR A 74 7.53 -10.94 -2.75
N PRO A 75 8.57 -10.10 -2.77
CA PRO A 75 8.93 -9.32 -3.95
C PRO A 75 9.29 -10.22 -5.13
N GLU A 76 9.04 -9.71 -6.33
CA GLU A 76 9.57 -10.26 -7.57
C GLU A 76 10.69 -9.33 -8.04
N ARG A 77 11.90 -9.87 -8.22
CA ARG A 77 13.10 -9.07 -8.56
C ARG A 77 13.26 -7.85 -7.64
N ASP A 78 13.20 -8.07 -6.33
CA ASP A 78 13.36 -7.03 -5.30
C ASP A 78 12.31 -5.90 -5.33
N ILE A 79 11.27 -6.03 -6.17
CA ILE A 79 10.16 -5.09 -6.24
C ILE A 79 8.89 -5.79 -5.71
N LEU A 80 8.21 -5.11 -4.79
CA LEU A 80 6.84 -5.44 -4.41
C LEU A 80 5.98 -4.21 -4.58
N VAL A 81 4.82 -4.36 -5.22
CA VAL A 81 3.86 -3.27 -5.43
C VAL A 81 2.46 -3.81 -5.22
N HIS A 82 1.57 -2.96 -4.71
CA HIS A 82 0.20 -3.33 -4.40
C HIS A 82 -0.75 -2.14 -4.55
N SER A 83 -2.03 -2.40 -4.77
CA SER A 83 -3.08 -1.38 -4.81
C SER A 83 -4.24 -1.76 -3.87
N ASN A 84 -5.49 -1.90 -4.33
CA ASN A 84 -6.67 -2.08 -3.49
C ASN A 84 -7.49 -3.33 -3.85
N HIS A 85 -6.93 -4.20 -4.69
CA HIS A 85 -7.51 -5.49 -5.07
C HIS A 85 -6.58 -6.63 -4.64
N TYR A 86 -7.12 -7.83 -4.48
CA TYR A 86 -6.35 -9.00 -4.10
C TYR A 86 -5.50 -9.51 -5.26
N VAL A 87 -4.21 -9.70 -5.01
CA VAL A 87 -3.29 -10.37 -5.94
C VAL A 87 -3.14 -11.86 -5.61
N THR A 88 -3.43 -12.27 -4.38
CA THR A 88 -3.46 -13.68 -3.98
C THR A 88 -4.57 -14.43 -4.71
N GLU A 89 -4.20 -15.44 -5.51
CA GLU A 89 -5.14 -16.18 -6.36
C GLU A 89 -6.39 -16.71 -5.63
N ARG A 90 -6.22 -17.30 -4.45
CA ARG A 90 -7.35 -17.85 -3.69
C ARG A 90 -8.30 -16.79 -3.12
N PHE A 91 -7.87 -15.53 -3.02
CA PHE A 91 -8.70 -14.42 -2.54
C PHE A 91 -9.45 -13.72 -3.68
N LYS A 92 -8.98 -13.82 -4.93
CA LYS A 92 -9.60 -13.16 -6.10
C LYS A 92 -11.08 -13.47 -6.29
N LYS A 93 -11.51 -14.70 -5.96
CA LYS A 93 -12.92 -15.10 -6.08
C LYS A 93 -13.86 -14.24 -5.21
N GLY A 94 -13.36 -13.77 -4.07
CA GLY A 94 -14.09 -12.91 -3.14
C GLY A 94 -13.68 -11.44 -3.24
N ASP A 95 -12.98 -11.02 -4.29
CA ASP A 95 -12.57 -9.63 -4.41
C ASP A 95 -13.72 -8.75 -4.89
N LEU A 96 -14.01 -7.67 -4.16
CA LEU A 96 -15.03 -6.70 -4.50
C LEU A 96 -14.45 -5.35 -4.94
N ALA A 97 -13.15 -5.24 -5.19
CA ALA A 97 -12.51 -4.01 -5.67
C ALA A 97 -13.20 -3.45 -6.91
N TYR A 98 -13.69 -4.31 -7.81
CA TYR A 98 -14.39 -3.91 -9.03
C TYR A 98 -15.69 -3.11 -8.77
N MET A 99 -16.27 -3.19 -7.57
CA MET A 99 -17.53 -2.52 -7.24
C MET A 99 -17.38 -1.03 -6.91
N GLY A 100 -16.18 -0.57 -6.55
CA GLY A 100 -15.97 0.82 -6.12
C GLY A 100 -14.56 1.37 -6.31
N ILE A 101 -13.59 0.54 -6.68
CA ILE A 101 -12.18 0.91 -6.86
C ILE A 101 -11.61 0.15 -8.07
N ALA A 102 -12.36 0.09 -9.18
CA ALA A 102 -11.94 -0.62 -10.39
C ALA A 102 -10.63 -0.06 -10.99
N ASP A 103 -10.30 1.20 -10.71
CA ASP A 103 -9.01 1.81 -11.04
C ASP A 103 -7.81 1.10 -10.40
N SER A 104 -8.04 0.31 -9.34
CA SER A 104 -7.01 -0.44 -8.63
C SER A 104 -6.19 -1.36 -9.54
N TYR A 105 -6.83 -1.99 -10.53
CA TYR A 105 -6.15 -2.88 -11.47
C TYR A 105 -5.16 -2.12 -12.35
N GLN A 106 -5.61 -0.99 -12.91
CA GLN A 106 -4.79 -0.15 -13.79
C GLN A 106 -3.66 0.54 -13.03
N ARG A 107 -3.91 1.02 -11.80
CA ARG A 107 -2.88 1.61 -10.94
C ARG A 107 -1.79 0.62 -10.56
N LEU A 108 -2.15 -0.63 -10.25
CA LEU A 108 -1.15 -1.66 -9.95
C LEU A 108 -0.24 -1.91 -11.15
N ASP A 109 -0.85 -2.13 -12.32
CA ASP A 109 -0.16 -2.38 -13.57
C ASP A 109 0.73 -1.18 -14.00
N ARG A 110 0.23 0.05 -13.83
CA ARG A 110 1.00 1.28 -14.03
C ARG A 110 2.20 1.38 -13.08
N MET A 111 1.99 1.15 -11.78
CA MET A 111 3.05 1.16 -10.78
C MET A 111 4.12 0.12 -11.08
N LYS A 112 3.74 -1.12 -11.45
CA LYS A 112 4.68 -2.17 -11.88
C LYS A 112 5.58 -1.69 -13.01
N ARG A 113 4.99 -1.18 -14.10
CA ARG A 113 5.77 -0.68 -15.25
C ARG A 113 6.73 0.44 -14.87
N LEU A 114 6.27 1.41 -14.08
CA LEU A 114 7.10 2.53 -13.65
C LEU A 114 8.29 2.07 -12.80
N MET A 115 8.06 1.14 -11.86
CA MET A 115 9.12 0.56 -11.04
C MET A 115 10.10 -0.28 -11.88
N GLU A 116 9.59 -1.03 -12.86
CA GLU A 116 10.43 -1.83 -13.78
C GLU A 116 11.30 -0.96 -14.70
N MET A 117 10.78 0.17 -15.18
CA MET A 117 11.52 1.11 -16.03
C MET A 117 12.73 1.71 -15.30
N GLU A 118 12.60 1.92 -13.99
CA GLU A 118 13.65 2.49 -13.14
C GLU A 118 14.44 1.41 -12.38
N TYR A 119 14.27 0.13 -12.70
CA TYR A 119 14.87 -0.98 -11.98
C TYR A 119 16.40 -0.86 -11.94
N GLY A 120 16.97 -0.92 -10.73
CA GLY A 120 18.41 -0.77 -10.49
C GLY A 120 18.92 0.67 -10.47
N ASP A 121 18.06 1.65 -10.73
CA ASP A 121 18.39 3.08 -10.73
C ASP A 121 17.31 3.91 -9.99
N LEU A 122 16.61 3.30 -9.04
CA LEU A 122 15.58 3.97 -8.23
C LEU A 122 16.24 4.99 -7.28
N THR A 123 15.81 6.25 -7.38
CA THR A 123 16.17 7.32 -6.45
C THR A 123 14.91 7.88 -5.79
N VAL A 124 15.09 8.69 -4.73
CA VAL A 124 13.95 9.35 -4.05
C VAL A 124 13.20 10.23 -5.03
N GLU A 125 13.89 10.99 -5.88
CA GLU A 125 13.30 11.90 -6.86
C GLU A 125 12.45 11.14 -7.89
N LYS A 126 12.92 9.97 -8.32
CA LYS A 126 12.16 9.10 -9.22
C LYS A 126 10.92 8.53 -8.54
N LEU A 127 11.02 8.10 -7.28
CA LEU A 127 9.86 7.68 -6.50
C LEU A 127 8.86 8.83 -6.31
N MET A 128 9.33 10.06 -6.07
CA MET A 128 8.45 11.24 -6.00
C MET A 128 7.70 11.45 -7.33
N ALA A 129 8.39 11.31 -8.47
CA ALA A 129 7.78 11.41 -9.79
C ALA A 129 6.75 10.29 -10.06
N ILE A 130 7.07 9.05 -9.68
CA ILE A 130 6.16 7.91 -9.80
C ILE A 130 4.89 8.12 -8.97
N LEU A 131 5.03 8.58 -7.71
CA LEU A 131 3.90 8.86 -6.83
C LEU A 131 3.08 10.09 -7.26
N ALA A 132 3.64 10.93 -8.14
CA ALA A 132 2.97 12.04 -8.80
C ALA A 132 2.44 11.69 -10.20
N ASP A 133 2.39 10.41 -10.59
CA ASP A 133 1.91 9.99 -11.91
C ASP A 133 0.41 10.28 -12.11
N HIS A 134 0.07 10.91 -13.23
CA HIS A 134 -1.29 11.32 -13.63
C HIS A 134 -1.87 10.47 -14.76
N ASN A 135 -1.30 9.30 -15.07
CA ASN A 135 -1.86 8.41 -16.09
C ASN A 135 -3.23 7.89 -15.64
N ASP A 136 -4.26 8.05 -16.48
CA ASP A 136 -5.68 7.75 -16.17
C ASP A 136 -6.34 8.76 -15.20
N TYR A 137 -5.93 10.03 -15.25
CA TYR A 137 -6.58 11.12 -14.50
C TYR A 137 -8.12 11.11 -14.69
N PRO A 138 -8.92 11.25 -13.61
CA PRO A 138 -8.54 11.57 -12.22
C PRO A 138 -8.24 10.33 -11.34
N LEU A 139 -8.35 9.12 -11.90
CA LEU A 139 -8.20 7.82 -11.22
C LEU A 139 -6.75 7.30 -11.21
N SER A 140 -5.80 8.18 -11.51
CA SER A 140 -4.36 7.93 -11.57
C SER A 140 -3.73 7.50 -10.23
N ILE A 141 -2.44 7.13 -10.24
CA ILE A 141 -1.68 6.84 -9.00
C ILE A 141 -1.79 8.01 -8.02
N TYR A 142 -1.52 9.22 -8.50
CA TYR A 142 -1.90 10.43 -7.79
C TYR A 142 -3.37 10.72 -8.08
N ARG A 143 -4.27 10.33 -7.17
CA ARG A 143 -5.71 10.39 -7.38
C ARG A 143 -6.24 11.79 -7.09
N HIS A 144 -7.13 12.29 -7.94
CA HIS A 144 -7.76 13.60 -7.79
C HIS A 144 -9.24 13.48 -7.47
N TYR A 145 -9.74 14.46 -6.71
CA TYR A 145 -11.16 14.61 -6.49
C TYR A 145 -11.87 14.91 -7.81
N ASP A 146 -12.93 14.16 -8.11
CA ASP A 146 -13.75 14.36 -9.32
C ASP A 146 -15.17 14.80 -8.94
N PRO A 147 -15.61 16.05 -9.21
CA PRO A 147 -16.93 16.51 -8.81
C PRO A 147 -18.10 15.72 -9.43
N GLU A 148 -17.86 15.02 -10.54
CA GLU A 148 -18.87 14.18 -11.20
C GLU A 148 -19.02 12.81 -10.55
N THR A 149 -18.02 12.37 -9.77
CA THR A 149 -18.06 11.12 -9.02
C THR A 149 -18.84 11.29 -7.71
N PRO A 150 -19.87 10.47 -7.42
CA PRO A 150 -20.62 10.55 -6.18
C PRO A 150 -19.70 10.46 -4.96
N ARG A 151 -19.93 11.31 -3.95
CA ARG A 151 -19.06 11.43 -2.77
C ARG A 151 -18.71 10.11 -2.08
N LEU A 152 -19.62 9.14 -2.09
CA LEU A 152 -19.41 7.81 -1.51
C LEU A 152 -18.29 7.01 -2.20
N PHE A 153 -18.07 7.25 -3.48
CA PHE A 153 -17.09 6.55 -4.33
C PHE A 153 -15.90 7.44 -4.73
N ASN A 154 -15.89 8.68 -4.26
CA ASN A 154 -14.86 9.65 -4.58
C ASN A 154 -13.71 9.58 -3.57
N ALA A 155 -12.49 9.80 -4.05
CA ALA A 155 -11.30 9.83 -3.21
C ALA A 155 -10.22 10.66 -3.90
N GLU A 156 -9.31 11.20 -3.09
CA GLU A 156 -8.15 11.97 -3.54
C GLU A 156 -6.92 11.57 -2.71
N THR A 157 -5.73 11.76 -3.27
CA THR A 157 -4.49 11.54 -2.54
C THR A 157 -4.21 12.77 -1.66
N LEU A 158 -4.27 12.58 -0.34
CA LEU A 158 -4.09 13.65 0.64
C LEU A 158 -2.63 13.84 1.09
N VAL A 159 -1.87 12.75 1.12
CA VAL A 159 -0.47 12.72 1.58
C VAL A 159 0.27 11.69 0.75
N SER A 160 1.51 12.01 0.39
CA SER A 160 2.45 11.06 -0.19
C SER A 160 3.68 10.96 0.70
N TYR A 161 4.25 9.77 0.86
CA TYR A 161 5.47 9.58 1.62
C TYR A 161 6.36 8.48 1.05
N ILE A 162 7.67 8.63 1.26
CA ILE A 162 8.70 7.68 0.88
C ILE A 162 9.55 7.42 2.13
N MET A 163 9.69 6.15 2.51
CA MET A 163 10.53 5.75 3.63
C MET A 163 11.78 5.04 3.12
N ILE A 164 12.93 5.38 3.69
CA ILE A 164 14.21 4.71 3.46
C ILE A 164 14.64 4.10 4.79
N PRO A 165 14.29 2.83 5.07
CA PRO A 165 14.54 2.23 6.38
C PRO A 165 16.02 2.16 6.76
N GLU A 166 16.91 1.93 5.79
CA GLU A 166 18.37 1.88 5.99
C GLU A 166 18.90 3.22 6.53
N GLU A 167 18.43 4.33 5.95
CA GLU A 167 18.86 5.67 6.31
C GLU A 167 18.07 6.29 7.48
N GLN A 168 17.02 5.61 7.95
CA GLN A 168 16.07 6.11 8.95
C GLN A 168 15.43 7.45 8.54
N GLN A 169 15.13 7.58 7.25
CA GLN A 169 14.55 8.78 6.67
C GLN A 169 13.12 8.54 6.20
N ILE A 170 12.31 9.59 6.28
CA ILE A 170 11.02 9.66 5.60
C ILE A 170 10.86 11.03 4.94
N PHE A 171 10.43 11.01 3.69
CA PHE A 171 10.05 12.18 2.91
C PHE A 171 8.53 12.25 2.89
N ILE A 172 7.93 13.37 3.25
CA ILE A 172 6.47 13.53 3.32
C ILE A 172 6.05 14.78 2.55
N SER A 173 5.11 14.61 1.62
CA SER A 173 4.42 15.72 0.95
C SER A 173 2.98 15.80 1.46
N TYR A 174 2.60 16.98 1.98
CA TYR A 174 1.22 17.27 2.38
C TYR A 174 0.47 17.83 1.17
N GLY A 175 -0.53 17.10 0.68
CA GLY A 175 -1.24 17.42 -0.55
C GLY A 175 -0.57 16.87 -1.80
N ALA A 176 -0.78 17.53 -2.93
CA ALA A 176 -0.33 17.05 -4.22
C ALA A 176 1.20 17.01 -4.33
N PRO A 177 1.84 15.84 -4.50
CA PRO A 177 3.29 15.77 -4.69
C PRO A 177 3.75 16.41 -6.01
N CYS A 178 2.84 16.67 -6.95
CA CYS A 178 3.12 17.46 -8.15
C CYS A 178 3.14 18.98 -7.91
N GLN A 179 2.65 19.45 -6.76
CA GLN A 179 2.54 20.89 -6.43
C GLN A 179 3.17 21.25 -5.08
N ASN A 180 3.54 20.25 -4.27
CA ASN A 180 4.07 20.42 -2.94
C ASN A 180 5.41 19.72 -2.82
N GLU A 181 6.35 20.38 -2.14
CA GLU A 181 7.65 19.81 -1.83
C GLU A 181 7.52 18.65 -0.83
N TYR A 182 8.43 17.68 -0.93
CA TYR A 182 8.60 16.69 0.11
C TYR A 182 9.49 17.25 1.21
N ILE A 183 9.00 17.19 2.44
CA ILE A 183 9.75 17.55 3.64
C ILE A 183 10.43 16.29 4.17
N GLU A 184 11.74 16.39 4.40
CA GLU A 184 12.54 15.31 4.95
C GLU A 184 12.51 15.30 6.48
N TYR A 185 12.35 14.11 7.06
CA TYR A 185 12.47 13.85 8.49
C TYR A 185 13.44 12.69 8.72
N ARG A 186 14.27 12.81 9.77
CA ARG A 186 15.21 11.77 10.19
C ARG A 186 15.00 11.40 11.65
N LEU A 187 15.24 10.14 12.00
CA LEU A 187 15.26 9.65 13.38
C LEU A 187 16.67 9.67 13.99
#